data_AF-A0A926NKC0-F1
#
_entry.id   AF-A0A926NKC0-F1
#
_cell.length_a   1.000
_cell.length_b   1.000
_cell.length_c   1.000
_cell.angle_alpha   90.00
_cell.angle_beta   90.00
_cell.angle_gamma   90.00
#
_symmetry.space_group_name_H-M   'P 1'
#
loop_
_entity.id
_entity.type
_entity.pdbx_description
1 polymer ?
#
loop_
_entity_poly.entity_id
_entity_poly.type
_entity_poly.pdbx_seq_one_letter_code
_entity_poly.pdbx_strand_id
1 'polypeptide(L)'
;MNWFVTIVFMVVIGAAIGGITNHLAIKMLFRPYKPIYIGGKRVPFTPGLIPRRREELAEQLGKTVVNHLLTPEGIRNKLRNQFFKSQILEWSLLELEKWVSSDKTILEIAEKNEIANLDERLEKQFGNIFDTKVQTFLEENRTKQFHDLLPEKFRNELDAKIPIISRFIVERAIEYFESLEGRRKLRKMIDDFLETRGMLGNMVQMFLGNSSLFEKVQPEVIKFLNNQETERLLRELIEKEWIKLQDKKVADLEEIIRLQEWLPTVRQAVIKQLDIKGALSKPISKYLKKYEQQLREVIVPKAVDKILLYLEGKLEFLFSKMNLDEVVKEQVESFPVARLEEIVLGISKREFKMITYLGALLGGLIGAVQGIIVLLL
;
A
#
# COMPACT_ATOMS: atom_id res chain seq x y z
N MET A 1 -15.25 6.60 -95.17
CA MET A 1 -14.36 6.89 -94.04
C MET A 1 -15.23 7.33 -92.87
N ASN A 2 -15.85 6.40 -92.13
CA ASN A 2 -16.71 6.71 -90.97
C ASN A 2 -16.92 5.50 -90.05
N TRP A 3 -17.03 4.27 -90.58
CA TRP A 3 -17.32 3.08 -89.75
C TRP A 3 -16.18 2.68 -88.79
N PHE A 4 -14.93 2.66 -89.29
CA PHE A 4 -13.76 2.31 -88.46
C PHE A 4 -13.55 3.33 -87.33
N VAL A 5 -13.77 4.62 -87.64
CA VAL A 5 -13.71 5.71 -86.66
C VAL A 5 -14.78 5.53 -85.60
N THR A 6 -16.01 5.16 -85.98
CA THR A 6 -17.11 4.89 -85.03
C THR A 6 -16.80 3.71 -84.10
N ILE A 7 -16.28 2.58 -84.61
CA ILE A 7 -15.91 1.44 -83.76
C ILE A 7 -14.82 1.84 -82.77
N VAL A 8 -13.73 2.45 -83.26
CA VAL A 8 -12.62 2.87 -82.40
C VAL A 8 -13.10 3.87 -81.34
N PHE A 9 -13.99 4.80 -81.72
CA PHE A 9 -14.58 5.74 -80.79
C PHE A 9 -15.43 5.05 -79.71
N MET A 10 -16.27 4.07 -80.08
CA MET A 10 -17.07 3.31 -79.13
C MET A 10 -16.20 2.44 -78.20
N VAL A 11 -15.11 1.85 -78.69
CA VAL A 11 -14.13 1.13 -77.87
C VAL A 11 -13.48 2.05 -76.85
N VAL A 12 -13.02 3.24 -77.28
CA VAL A 12 -12.36 4.20 -76.39
C VAL A 12 -13.33 4.72 -75.33
N ILE A 13 -14.57 5.05 -75.71
CA ILE A 13 -15.60 5.48 -74.76
C ILE A 13 -15.94 4.35 -73.78
N GLY A 14 -16.14 3.12 -74.28
CA GLY A 14 -16.42 1.96 -73.44
C GLY A 14 -15.30 1.71 -72.43
N ALA A 15 -14.04 1.76 -72.89
CA ALA A 15 -12.88 1.60 -72.02
C ALA A 15 -12.74 2.74 -71.00
N ALA A 16 -12.99 3.99 -71.41
CA ALA A 16 -12.97 5.15 -70.53
C ALA A 16 -14.06 5.06 -69.45
N ILE A 17 -15.29 4.72 -69.82
CA ILE A 17 -16.40 4.55 -68.87
C ILE A 17 -16.09 3.41 -67.91
N GLY A 18 -15.63 2.25 -68.41
CA GLY A 18 -15.28 1.09 -67.58
C GLY A 18 -14.15 1.39 -66.59
N GLY A 19 -13.09 2.06 -67.05
CA GLY A 19 -11.96 2.46 -66.22
C GLY A 19 -12.33 3.53 -65.18
N ILE A 20 -13.00 4.61 -65.59
CA ILE A 20 -13.38 5.71 -64.71
C ILE A 20 -14.40 5.26 -63.66
N THR A 21 -15.43 4.52 -64.07
CA THR A 21 -16.49 4.06 -63.17
C THR A 21 -15.93 3.14 -62.09
N ASN A 22 -15.05 2.21 -62.46
CA ASN A 22 -14.46 1.31 -61.49
C ASN A 22 -13.44 2.01 -60.58
N HIS A 23 -12.65 2.94 -61.10
CA HIS A 23 -11.77 3.78 -60.28
C HIS A 23 -12.56 4.60 -59.25
N LEU A 24 -13.68 5.19 -59.68
CA LEU A 24 -14.58 5.94 -58.81
C LEU A 24 -15.20 5.04 -57.74
N ALA A 25 -15.69 3.85 -58.11
CA ALA A 25 -16.25 2.88 -57.18
C ALA A 25 -15.26 2.48 -56.08
N ILE A 26 -14.00 2.19 -56.45
CA ILE A 26 -12.94 1.89 -55.48
C ILE A 26 -12.69 3.09 -54.58
N LYS A 27 -12.59 4.30 -55.15
CA LYS A 27 -12.42 5.54 -54.37
C LYS A 27 -13.58 5.77 -53.39
N MET A 28 -14.79 5.37 -53.79
CA MET A 28 -16.02 5.47 -52.98
C MET A 28 -16.06 4.48 -51.80
N LEU A 29 -15.24 3.42 -51.79
CA LEU A 29 -15.12 2.55 -50.61
C LEU A 29 -14.43 3.28 -49.43
N PHE A 30 -13.51 4.20 -49.74
CA PHE A 30 -12.68 4.89 -48.75
C PHE A 30 -13.16 6.32 -48.45
N ARG A 31 -13.66 7.04 -49.46
CA ARG A 31 -14.10 8.44 -49.37
C ARG A 31 -15.50 8.61 -49.94
N PRO A 32 -16.33 9.55 -49.48
CA PRO A 32 -16.06 10.58 -48.47
C PRO A 32 -16.15 10.03 -47.04
N TYR A 33 -15.40 10.63 -46.11
CA TYR A 33 -15.40 10.22 -44.70
C TYR A 33 -16.68 10.58 -43.94
N LYS A 34 -17.45 11.56 -44.45
CA LYS A 34 -18.71 12.04 -43.88
C LYS A 34 -19.83 11.89 -44.92
N PRO A 35 -21.09 11.67 -44.47
CA PRO A 35 -22.24 11.68 -45.38
C PRO A 35 -22.37 13.05 -46.05
N ILE A 36 -22.62 13.04 -47.36
CA ILE A 36 -22.83 14.25 -48.15
C ILE A 36 -24.34 14.39 -48.38
N TYR A 37 -24.87 15.60 -48.19
CA TYR A 37 -26.27 15.94 -48.41
C TYR A 37 -26.38 16.95 -49.55
N ILE A 38 -27.25 16.67 -50.53
CA ILE A 38 -27.56 17.58 -51.64
C ILE A 38 -29.07 17.74 -51.69
N GLY A 39 -29.56 18.98 -51.59
CA GLY A 39 -31.00 19.29 -51.61
C GLY A 39 -31.80 18.61 -50.49
N GLY A 40 -31.21 18.46 -49.29
CA GLY A 40 -31.85 17.79 -48.14
C GLY A 40 -31.88 16.26 -48.19
N LYS A 41 -31.48 15.64 -49.32
CA LYS A 41 -31.36 14.18 -49.45
C LYS A 41 -29.90 13.74 -49.37
N ARG A 42 -29.66 12.64 -48.66
CA ARG A 42 -28.33 12.03 -48.54
C ARG A 42 -27.93 11.37 -49.86
N VAL A 43 -26.72 11.65 -50.33
CA VAL A 43 -26.17 11.02 -51.53
C VAL A 43 -25.96 9.51 -51.26
N PRO A 44 -26.45 8.61 -52.13
CA PRO A 44 -26.24 7.18 -51.94
C PRO A 44 -24.74 6.85 -51.91
N PHE A 45 -24.35 5.86 -51.12
CA PHE A 45 -22.95 5.45 -50.94
C PHE A 45 -22.02 6.53 -50.31
N THR A 46 -22.58 7.48 -49.54
CA THR A 46 -21.81 8.39 -48.66
C THR A 46 -22.24 8.21 -47.19
N PRO A 47 -21.34 8.07 -46.21
CA PRO A 47 -19.88 7.99 -46.35
C PRO A 47 -19.47 6.66 -47.00
N GLY A 48 -18.19 6.56 -47.37
CA GLY A 48 -17.65 5.34 -47.95
C GLY A 48 -17.86 4.10 -47.06
N LEU A 49 -17.75 2.92 -47.65
CA LEU A 49 -18.05 1.65 -46.99
C LEU A 49 -17.20 1.41 -45.73
N ILE A 50 -15.90 1.69 -45.79
CA ILE A 50 -14.97 1.48 -44.67
C ILE A 50 -15.23 2.47 -43.52
N PRO A 51 -15.37 3.79 -43.76
CA PRO A 51 -15.81 4.73 -42.72
C PRO A 51 -17.12 4.29 -42.05
N ARG A 52 -18.06 3.71 -42.81
CA ARG A 52 -19.37 3.27 -42.31
C ARG A 52 -19.31 2.03 -41.41
N ARG A 53 -18.37 1.10 -41.64
CA ARG A 53 -18.19 -0.15 -40.86
C ARG A 53 -17.07 -0.07 -39.83
N ARG A 54 -16.61 1.13 -39.49
CA ARG A 54 -15.46 1.33 -38.60
C ARG A 54 -15.65 0.70 -37.21
N GLU A 55 -16.82 0.85 -36.62
CA GLU A 55 -17.15 0.29 -35.29
C GLU A 55 -17.09 -1.25 -35.31
N GLU A 56 -17.67 -1.87 -36.35
CA GLU A 56 -17.61 -3.33 -36.54
C GLU A 56 -16.15 -3.80 -36.69
N LEU A 57 -15.34 -3.07 -37.46
CA LEU A 57 -13.92 -3.39 -37.62
C LEU A 57 -13.15 -3.25 -36.30
N ALA A 58 -13.42 -2.20 -35.52
CA ALA A 58 -12.79 -1.98 -34.22
C ALA A 58 -13.12 -3.10 -33.23
N GLU A 59 -14.38 -3.54 -33.19
CA GLU A 59 -14.82 -4.65 -32.35
C GLU A 59 -14.14 -5.98 -32.74
N GLN A 60 -14.10 -6.30 -34.04
CA GLN A 60 -13.48 -7.54 -34.52
C GLN A 60 -11.96 -7.54 -34.33
N LEU A 61 -11.31 -6.39 -34.54
CA LEU A 61 -9.88 -6.24 -34.27
C LEU A 61 -9.58 -6.35 -32.78
N GLY A 62 -10.38 -5.73 -31.91
CA GLY A 62 -10.26 -5.84 -30.47
C GLY A 62 -10.30 -7.29 -29.99
N LYS A 63 -11.33 -8.03 -30.40
CA LYS A 63 -11.46 -9.47 -30.11
C LYS A 63 -10.26 -10.28 -30.63
N THR A 64 -9.82 -10.01 -31.86
CA THR A 64 -8.72 -10.75 -32.48
C THR A 64 -7.38 -10.47 -31.78
N VAL A 65 -7.07 -9.22 -31.47
CA VAL A 65 -5.82 -8.82 -30.80
C VAL A 65 -5.73 -9.44 -29.41
N VAL A 66 -6.81 -9.42 -28.63
CA VAL A 66 -6.81 -10.01 -27.28
C VAL A 66 -6.75 -11.53 -27.34
N ASN A 67 -7.52 -12.17 -28.22
CA ASN A 67 -7.58 -13.63 -28.27
C ASN A 67 -6.36 -14.30 -28.94
N HIS A 68 -5.59 -13.56 -29.74
CA HIS A 68 -4.47 -14.15 -30.49
C HIS A 68 -3.12 -13.46 -30.31
N LEU A 69 -3.06 -12.16 -29.98
CA LEU A 69 -1.79 -11.43 -29.85
C LEU A 69 -1.41 -11.16 -28.39
N LEU A 70 -2.40 -10.81 -27.56
CA LEU A 70 -2.22 -10.49 -26.14
C LEU A 70 -2.96 -11.51 -25.27
N THR A 71 -2.55 -12.77 -25.35
CA THR A 71 -3.14 -13.83 -24.53
C THR A 71 -2.46 -13.96 -23.17
N PRO A 72 -3.20 -14.42 -22.13
CA PRO A 72 -2.61 -14.75 -20.84
C PRO A 72 -1.44 -15.73 -20.96
N GLU A 73 -1.53 -16.72 -21.86
CA GLU A 73 -0.49 -17.71 -22.12
C GLU A 73 0.75 -17.09 -22.75
N GLY A 74 0.57 -16.16 -23.70
CA GLY A 74 1.66 -15.43 -24.33
C GLY A 74 2.46 -14.62 -23.31
N ILE A 75 1.78 -13.91 -22.42
CA ILE A 75 2.43 -13.17 -21.33
C ILE A 75 3.04 -14.12 -20.30
N ARG A 76 2.36 -15.20 -19.92
CA ARG A 76 2.88 -16.22 -19.00
C ARG A 76 4.21 -16.79 -19.48
N ASN A 77 4.30 -17.13 -20.77
CA ASN A 77 5.54 -17.62 -21.37
C ASN A 77 6.64 -16.55 -21.35
N LYS A 78 6.29 -15.27 -21.51
CA LYS A 78 7.25 -14.17 -21.39
C LYS A 78 7.73 -13.96 -19.96
N LEU A 79 6.87 -14.09 -18.95
CA LEU A 79 7.25 -14.02 -17.53
C LEU A 79 8.18 -15.17 -17.11
N ARG A 80 7.97 -16.37 -17.67
CA ARG A 80 8.84 -17.55 -17.45
C ARG A 80 10.18 -17.47 -18.19
N ASN A 81 10.34 -16.54 -19.12
CA ASN A 81 11.54 -16.41 -19.92
C ASN A 81 12.73 -15.95 -19.06
N GLN A 82 13.83 -16.70 -19.12
CA GLN A 82 15.03 -16.42 -18.30
C GLN A 82 15.63 -15.04 -18.60
N PHE A 83 15.65 -14.63 -19.86
CA PHE A 83 16.16 -13.31 -20.24
C PHE A 83 15.31 -12.18 -19.64
N PHE A 84 13.98 -12.29 -19.69
CA PHE A 84 13.09 -11.31 -19.05
C PHE A 84 13.30 -11.26 -17.53
N LYS A 85 13.40 -12.42 -16.87
CA LYS A 85 13.69 -12.50 -15.43
C LYS A 85 15.03 -11.85 -15.08
N SER A 86 16.08 -12.08 -15.88
CA SER A 86 17.38 -11.43 -15.70
C SER A 86 17.29 -9.90 -15.85
N GLN A 87 16.52 -9.39 -16.81
CA GLN A 87 16.32 -7.94 -16.99
C GLN A 87 15.60 -7.31 -15.79
N ILE A 88 14.55 -7.97 -15.27
CA ILE A 88 13.83 -7.49 -14.08
C ILE A 88 14.73 -7.54 -12.85
N LEU A 89 15.56 -8.58 -12.72
CA LEU A 89 16.53 -8.68 -11.64
C LEU A 89 17.55 -7.55 -11.70
N GLU A 90 18.16 -7.31 -12.87
CA GLU A 90 19.14 -6.23 -13.07
C GLU A 90 18.52 -4.86 -12.77
N TRP A 91 17.32 -4.59 -13.29
CA TRP A 91 16.58 -3.37 -12.97
C TRP A 91 16.29 -3.24 -11.47
N SER A 92 15.87 -4.32 -10.81
CA SER A 92 15.59 -4.31 -9.36
C SER A 92 16.84 -4.04 -8.53
N LEU A 93 18.00 -4.54 -8.97
CA LEU A 93 19.29 -4.29 -8.31
C LEU A 93 19.76 -2.85 -8.51
N LEU A 94 19.62 -2.30 -9.72
CA LEU A 94 19.91 -0.89 -10.00
C LEU A 94 19.00 0.04 -9.18
N GLU A 95 17.73 -0.32 -9.06
CA GLU A 95 16.81 0.44 -8.22
C GLU A 95 17.23 0.32 -6.75
N LEU A 96 17.53 -0.88 -6.24
CA LEU A 96 18.05 -1.05 -4.87
C LEU A 96 19.25 -0.15 -4.58
N GLU A 97 20.21 -0.03 -5.51
CA GLU A 97 21.38 0.86 -5.36
C GLU A 97 21.00 2.34 -5.21
N LYS A 98 20.00 2.83 -5.97
CA LYS A 98 19.48 4.19 -5.79
C LYS A 98 18.87 4.39 -4.40
N TRP A 99 18.20 3.37 -3.87
CA TRP A 99 17.58 3.45 -2.54
C TRP A 99 18.61 3.32 -1.41
N VAL A 100 19.64 2.50 -1.59
CA VAL A 100 20.78 2.35 -0.66
C VAL A 100 21.62 3.63 -0.61
N SER A 101 21.73 4.36 -1.72
CA SER A 101 22.47 5.63 -1.82
C SER A 101 21.63 6.87 -1.51
N SER A 102 20.30 6.73 -1.38
CA SER A 102 19.38 7.83 -1.12
C SER A 102 19.37 8.24 0.36
N ASP A 103 19.42 9.55 0.61
CA ASP A 103 19.31 10.12 1.97
C ASP A 103 17.87 10.30 2.45
N LYS A 104 16.88 9.95 1.61
CA LYS A 104 15.46 10.05 1.96
C LYS A 104 15.10 9.23 3.20
N THR A 105 14.29 9.82 4.05
CA THR A 105 13.73 9.15 5.24
C THR A 105 12.49 8.34 4.88
N ILE A 106 12.14 7.37 5.71
CA ILE A 106 10.92 6.57 5.50
C ILE A 106 9.67 7.47 5.60
N LEU A 107 9.71 8.50 6.45
CA LEU A 107 8.65 9.49 6.59
C LEU A 107 8.46 10.32 5.31
N GLU A 108 9.54 10.85 4.72
CA GLU A 108 9.47 11.60 3.44
C GLU A 108 8.93 10.74 2.30
N ILE A 109 9.32 9.46 2.25
CA ILE A 109 8.82 8.51 1.25
C ILE A 109 7.33 8.26 1.47
N ALA A 110 6.88 8.11 2.73
CA ALA A 110 5.48 7.89 3.06
C ALA A 110 4.62 9.11 2.69
N GLU A 111 5.06 10.32 3.05
CA GLU A 111 4.37 11.56 2.73
C GLU A 111 4.23 11.77 1.21
N LYS A 112 5.29 11.47 0.44
CA LYS A 112 5.25 11.56 -1.03
C LYS A 112 4.21 10.61 -1.65
N ASN A 113 3.92 9.48 -1.02
CA ASN A 113 2.95 8.49 -1.50
C ASN A 113 1.56 8.68 -0.87
N GLU A 114 1.25 9.89 -0.37
CA GLU A 114 -0.03 10.24 0.27
C GLU A 114 -0.35 9.43 1.54
N ILE A 115 0.67 8.82 2.15
CA ILE A 115 0.53 8.09 3.42
C ILE A 115 0.77 9.07 4.57
N ALA A 116 -0.29 9.76 4.97
CA ALA A 116 -0.25 10.65 6.13
C ALA A 116 -0.10 9.87 7.45
N ASN A 117 0.68 10.45 8.37
CA ASN A 117 0.91 10.02 9.75
C ASN A 117 1.34 8.54 9.87
N LEU A 118 2.36 8.15 9.10
CA LEU A 118 2.87 6.78 9.14
C LEU A 118 3.39 6.39 10.54
N ASP A 119 4.03 7.32 11.25
CA ASP A 119 4.49 7.15 12.63
C ASP A 119 3.33 6.82 13.57
N GLU A 120 2.26 7.63 13.58
CA GLU A 120 1.09 7.39 14.43
C GLU A 120 0.38 6.08 14.08
N ARG A 121 0.28 5.75 12.78
CA ARG A 121 -0.34 4.49 12.33
C ARG A 121 0.46 3.27 12.80
N LEU A 122 1.79 3.32 12.71
CA LEU A 122 2.66 2.25 13.17
C LEU A 122 2.62 2.11 14.68
N GLU A 123 2.61 3.20 15.43
CA GLU A 123 2.45 3.19 16.89
C GLU A 123 1.12 2.54 17.29
N LYS A 124 0.02 2.89 16.62
CA LYS A 124 -1.30 2.31 16.89
C LYS A 124 -1.35 0.82 16.54
N GLN A 125 -0.80 0.41 15.39
CA GLN A 125 -0.75 -1.00 15.02
C GLN A 125 0.13 -1.82 15.95
N PHE A 126 1.31 -1.28 16.32
CA PHE A 126 2.17 -1.92 17.31
C PHE A 126 1.44 -2.07 18.64
N GLY A 127 0.73 -1.03 19.09
CA GLY A 127 -0.05 -1.07 20.32
C GLY A 127 -1.10 -2.18 20.32
N ASN A 128 -1.87 -2.31 19.24
CA ASN A 128 -2.87 -3.37 19.11
C ASN A 128 -2.23 -4.77 19.09
N ILE A 129 -1.15 -4.95 18.32
CA ILE A 129 -0.41 -6.21 18.26
C ILE A 129 0.18 -6.55 19.62
N PHE A 130 0.74 -5.56 20.33
CA PHE A 130 1.29 -5.71 21.67
C PHE A 130 0.22 -6.18 22.65
N ASP A 131 -0.95 -5.53 22.67
CA ASP A 131 -2.04 -5.89 23.58
C ASP A 131 -2.50 -7.33 23.35
N THR A 132 -2.73 -7.73 22.09
CA THR A 132 -3.12 -9.11 21.75
C THR A 132 -2.01 -10.10 22.11
N LYS A 133 -0.76 -9.81 21.75
CA LYS A 133 0.37 -10.73 21.99
C LYS A 133 0.63 -10.91 23.48
N VAL A 134 0.52 -9.86 24.27
CA VAL A 134 0.68 -9.92 25.73
C VAL A 134 -0.47 -10.69 26.36
N GLN A 135 -1.71 -10.44 25.97
CA GLN A 135 -2.85 -11.23 26.48
C GLN A 135 -2.69 -12.72 26.17
N THR A 136 -2.42 -13.09 24.92
CA THR A 136 -2.20 -14.49 24.55
C THR A 136 -1.02 -15.10 25.31
N PHE A 137 0.07 -14.36 25.47
CA PHE A 137 1.24 -14.83 26.21
C PHE A 137 0.95 -15.03 27.71
N LEU A 138 0.16 -14.15 28.32
CA LEU A 138 -0.26 -14.29 29.72
C LEU A 138 -1.16 -15.50 29.89
N GLU A 139 -2.13 -15.71 28.98
CA GLU A 139 -3.04 -16.86 28.98
C GLU A 139 -2.30 -18.20 28.83
N GLU A 140 -1.37 -18.29 27.88
CA GLU A 140 -0.57 -19.50 27.61
C GLU A 140 0.37 -19.85 28.77
N ASN A 141 0.81 -18.86 29.55
CA ASN A 141 1.78 -19.05 30.63
C ASN A 141 1.20 -18.86 32.04
N ARG A 142 -0.13 -18.93 32.20
CA ARG A 142 -0.83 -18.76 33.49
C ARG A 142 -0.29 -19.59 34.65
N THR A 143 0.18 -20.80 34.36
CA THR A 143 0.65 -21.76 35.36
C THR A 143 2.14 -21.64 35.69
N LYS A 144 2.91 -20.90 34.88
CA LYS A 144 4.33 -20.69 35.10
C LYS A 144 4.56 -19.61 36.17
N GLN A 145 5.75 -19.64 36.77
CA GLN A 145 6.15 -18.61 37.70
C GLN A 145 6.55 -17.36 36.92
N PHE A 146 6.25 -16.19 37.46
CA PHE A 146 6.45 -14.92 36.75
C PHE A 146 7.92 -14.65 36.43
N HIS A 147 8.82 -15.07 37.32
CA HIS A 147 10.25 -14.94 37.10
C HIS A 147 10.69 -15.66 35.81
N ASP A 148 10.20 -16.86 35.51
CA ASP A 148 10.55 -17.62 34.28
C ASP A 148 10.18 -16.89 32.98
N LEU A 149 9.29 -15.91 33.05
CA LEU A 149 8.82 -15.13 31.89
C LEU A 149 9.55 -13.81 31.71
N LEU A 150 10.30 -13.36 32.71
CA LEU A 150 11.05 -12.10 32.67
C LEU A 150 12.47 -12.33 32.14
N PRO A 151 12.85 -11.72 31.00
CA PRO A 151 14.23 -11.73 30.52
C PRO A 151 15.18 -11.12 31.58
N GLU A 152 16.39 -11.67 31.73
CA GLU A 152 17.35 -11.21 32.74
C GLU A 152 17.63 -9.70 32.69
N LYS A 153 17.67 -9.12 31.48
CA LYS A 153 17.83 -7.66 31.30
C LYS A 153 16.73 -6.86 31.99
N PHE A 154 15.50 -7.34 31.96
CA PHE A 154 14.36 -6.64 32.56
C PHE A 154 14.37 -6.79 34.09
N ARG A 155 14.76 -7.96 34.61
CA ARG A 155 14.96 -8.15 36.06
C ARG A 155 16.02 -7.19 36.59
N ASN A 156 17.18 -7.13 35.95
CA ASN A 156 18.29 -6.27 36.37
C ASN A 156 17.91 -4.78 36.35
N GLU A 157 17.13 -4.32 35.35
CA GLU A 157 16.64 -2.95 35.33
C GLU A 157 15.63 -2.65 36.43
N LEU A 158 14.74 -3.59 36.76
CA LEU A 158 13.77 -3.40 37.83
C LEU A 158 14.43 -3.40 39.20
N ASP A 159 15.36 -4.31 39.44
CA ASP A 159 16.13 -4.37 40.69
C ASP A 159 16.96 -3.10 40.90
N ALA A 160 17.54 -2.55 39.82
CA ALA A 160 18.25 -1.27 39.86
C ALA A 160 17.36 -0.05 40.16
N LYS A 161 16.03 -0.16 39.94
CA LYS A 161 15.06 0.89 40.24
C LYS A 161 14.47 0.79 41.65
N ILE A 162 14.57 -0.35 42.33
CA ILE A 162 14.09 -0.50 43.70
C ILE A 162 14.67 0.58 44.64
N PRO A 163 16.00 0.85 44.66
CA PRO A 163 16.56 1.90 45.50
C PRO A 163 15.98 3.29 45.21
N ILE A 164 15.72 3.60 43.93
CA ILE A 164 15.16 4.89 43.50
C ILE A 164 13.72 5.02 44.02
N ILE A 165 12.94 3.94 43.92
CA ILE A 165 11.56 3.89 44.41
C ILE A 165 11.53 4.02 45.93
N SER A 166 12.41 3.32 46.65
CA SER A 166 12.51 3.41 48.11
C SER A 166 12.77 4.84 48.57
N ARG A 167 13.74 5.51 47.94
CA ARG A 167 14.04 6.92 48.24
C ARG A 167 12.86 7.83 47.93
N PHE A 168 12.25 7.67 46.76
CA PHE A 168 11.09 8.46 46.37
C PHE A 168 9.91 8.30 47.34
N ILE A 169 9.65 7.07 47.82
CA ILE A 169 8.59 6.81 48.81
C ILE A 169 8.90 7.52 50.13
N VAL A 170 10.15 7.46 50.60
CA VAL A 170 10.58 8.15 51.82
C VAL A 170 10.43 9.67 51.68
N GLU A 171 10.89 10.24 50.57
CA GLU A 171 10.76 11.67 50.28
C GLU A 171 9.28 12.10 50.25
N ARG A 172 8.41 11.35 49.55
CA ARG A 172 6.97 11.64 49.53
C ARG A 172 6.31 11.47 50.89
N ALA A 173 6.75 10.50 51.69
CA ALA A 173 6.26 10.34 53.06
C ALA A 173 6.62 11.54 53.93
N ILE A 174 7.86 12.02 53.85
CA ILE A 174 8.32 13.23 54.56
C ILE A 174 7.47 14.44 54.14
N GLU A 175 7.36 14.70 52.84
CA GLU A 175 6.55 15.81 52.31
C GLU A 175 5.09 15.72 52.78
N TYR A 176 4.51 14.52 52.79
CA TYR A 176 3.15 14.30 53.29
C TYR A 176 3.03 14.68 54.77
N PHE A 177 3.93 14.20 55.64
CA PHE A 177 3.89 14.53 57.07
C PHE A 177 4.22 16.01 57.36
N GLU A 178 4.92 16.70 56.46
CA GLU A 178 5.14 18.15 56.53
C GLU A 178 3.95 18.96 56.01
N SER A 179 3.12 18.38 55.14
CA SER A 179 1.94 19.03 54.56
C SER A 179 0.86 19.36 55.60
N LEU A 180 0.01 20.34 55.30
CA LEU A 180 -1.15 20.70 56.14
C LEU A 180 -2.07 19.51 56.43
N GLU A 181 -2.24 18.60 55.47
CA GLU A 181 -3.10 17.42 55.62
C GLU A 181 -2.46 16.36 56.53
N GLY A 182 -1.19 16.03 56.30
CA GLY A 182 -0.46 15.07 57.14
C GLY A 182 -0.32 15.57 58.59
N ARG A 183 -0.10 16.87 58.80
CA ARG A 183 -0.09 17.47 60.16
C ARG A 183 -1.42 17.29 60.87
N ARG A 184 -2.53 17.58 60.20
CA ARG A 184 -3.89 17.39 60.77
C ARG A 184 -4.17 15.92 61.06
N LYS A 185 -3.79 15.02 60.15
CA LYS A 185 -4.00 13.57 60.31
C LYS A 185 -3.20 13.01 61.47
N LEU A 186 -1.92 13.38 61.58
CA LEU A 186 -1.05 12.92 62.67
C LEU A 186 -1.52 13.47 64.03
N ARG A 187 -1.92 14.75 64.09
CA ARG A 187 -2.52 15.32 65.31
C ARG A 187 -3.74 14.52 65.74
N LYS A 188 -4.68 14.28 64.81
CA LYS A 188 -5.88 13.49 65.08
C LYS A 188 -5.54 12.07 65.57
N MET A 189 -4.57 11.39 64.94
CA MET A 189 -4.14 10.05 65.38
C MET A 189 -3.58 10.04 66.81
N ILE A 190 -2.83 11.08 67.19
CA ILE A 190 -2.27 11.23 68.53
C ILE A 190 -3.38 11.50 69.55
N ASP A 191 -4.31 12.40 69.22
CA ASP A 191 -5.45 12.73 70.07
C ASP A 191 -6.35 11.49 70.28
N ASP A 192 -6.73 10.80 69.19
CA ASP A 192 -7.51 9.57 69.21
C ASP A 192 -6.81 8.49 70.07
N PHE A 193 -5.48 8.32 69.94
CA PHE A 193 -4.71 7.34 70.71
C PHE A 193 -4.74 7.63 72.21
N LEU A 194 -4.62 8.90 72.61
CA LEU A 194 -4.67 9.30 74.02
C LEU A 194 -6.08 9.12 74.60
N GLU A 195 -7.12 9.51 73.86
CA GLU A 195 -8.51 9.30 74.27
C GLU A 195 -8.81 7.81 74.48
N THR A 196 -8.33 6.94 73.60
CA THR A 196 -8.54 5.48 73.70
C THR A 196 -7.84 4.85 74.91
N ARG A 197 -6.81 5.50 75.48
CA ARG A 197 -6.04 5.03 76.64
C ARG A 197 -6.63 5.46 77.99
N GLY A 198 -7.78 6.16 78.00
CA GLY A 198 -8.54 6.50 79.21
C GLY A 198 -7.71 7.28 80.23
N MET A 199 -7.61 6.78 81.47
CA MET A 199 -6.92 7.48 82.57
C MET A 199 -5.46 7.83 82.27
N LEU A 200 -4.71 6.96 81.58
CA LEU A 200 -3.30 7.23 81.24
C LEU A 200 -3.15 8.32 80.18
N GLY A 201 -4.06 8.38 79.21
CA GLY A 201 -4.05 9.42 78.17
C GLY A 201 -4.32 10.80 78.73
N ASN A 202 -5.32 10.92 79.61
CA ASN A 202 -5.65 12.17 80.31
C ASN A 202 -4.47 12.67 81.17
N MET A 203 -3.74 11.76 81.84
CA MET A 203 -2.54 12.13 82.60
C MET A 203 -1.44 12.71 81.72
N VAL A 204 -1.20 12.11 80.55
CA VAL A 204 -0.19 12.58 79.58
C VAL A 204 -0.58 13.94 79.00
N GLN A 205 -1.85 14.16 78.67
CA GLN A 205 -2.36 15.46 78.23
C GLN A 205 -2.17 16.53 79.32
N MET A 206 -2.49 16.23 80.59
CA MET A 206 -2.30 17.17 81.70
C MET A 206 -0.82 17.52 81.94
N PHE A 207 0.10 16.56 81.78
CA PHE A 207 1.53 16.79 81.98
C PHE A 207 2.18 17.62 80.86
N LEU A 208 1.69 17.49 79.63
CA LEU A 208 2.25 18.17 78.47
C LEU A 208 1.70 19.59 78.25
N GLY A 209 0.65 19.97 78.98
CA GLY A 209 0.12 21.32 79.03
C GLY A 209 -0.26 21.88 77.65
N ASN A 210 0.17 23.10 77.35
CA ASN A 210 -0.14 23.82 76.09
C ASN A 210 0.66 23.34 74.86
N SER A 211 1.63 22.43 75.02
CA SER A 211 2.39 21.87 73.89
C SER A 211 1.73 20.57 73.44
N SER A 212 1.23 20.55 72.20
CA SER A 212 0.64 19.33 71.65
C SER A 212 1.71 18.25 71.53
N LEU A 213 1.42 16.99 71.95
CA LEU A 213 2.33 15.85 71.72
C LEU A 213 2.84 15.78 70.28
N PHE A 214 1.95 16.16 69.36
CA PHE A 214 2.22 16.33 67.95
C PHE A 214 3.50 17.16 67.67
N GLU A 215 3.72 18.29 68.35
CA GLU A 215 4.90 19.14 68.12
C GLU A 215 6.23 18.46 68.48
N LYS A 216 6.20 17.46 69.37
CA LYS A 216 7.38 16.66 69.73
C LYS A 216 7.51 15.40 68.87
N VAL A 217 6.39 14.80 68.48
CA VAL A 217 6.36 13.55 67.72
C VAL A 217 6.63 13.78 66.24
N GLN A 218 6.08 14.84 65.63
CA GLN A 218 6.21 15.10 64.20
C GLN A 218 7.69 15.22 63.76
N PRO A 219 8.55 16.03 64.41
CA PRO A 219 9.94 16.14 64.01
C PRO A 219 10.70 14.82 64.13
N GLU A 220 10.40 14.00 65.15
CA GLU A 220 11.03 12.68 65.31
C GLU A 220 10.54 11.67 64.26
N VAL A 221 9.28 11.73 63.82
CA VAL A 221 8.78 10.92 62.69
C VAL A 221 9.50 11.32 61.39
N ILE A 222 9.62 12.61 61.11
CA ILE A 222 10.33 13.11 59.91
C ILE A 222 11.81 12.71 59.97
N LYS A 223 12.46 12.92 61.10
CA LYS A 223 13.86 12.54 61.33
C LYS A 223 14.09 11.04 61.21
N PHE A 224 13.13 10.22 61.68
CA PHE A 224 13.15 8.78 61.49
C PHE A 224 13.03 8.43 60.00
N LEU A 225 12.07 9.01 59.28
CA LEU A 225 11.91 8.78 57.83
C LEU A 225 13.16 9.21 57.05
N ASN A 226 13.77 10.34 57.42
CA ASN A 226 14.97 10.88 56.78
C ASN A 226 16.27 10.16 57.20
N ASN A 227 16.20 9.12 58.02
CA ASN A 227 17.36 8.31 58.39
C ASN A 227 17.68 7.29 57.27
N GLN A 228 18.97 7.15 56.93
CA GLN A 228 19.46 6.14 55.98
C GLN A 228 19.05 4.72 56.37
N GLU A 229 18.91 4.43 57.66
CA GLU A 229 18.46 3.13 58.12
C GLU A 229 17.00 2.84 57.75
N THR A 230 16.14 3.85 57.75
CA THR A 230 14.73 3.70 57.33
C THR A 230 14.63 3.51 55.83
N GLU A 231 15.42 4.25 55.03
CA GLU A 231 15.54 4.01 53.59
C GLU A 231 16.00 2.57 53.30
N ARG A 232 17.00 2.07 54.05
CA ARG A 232 17.48 0.69 53.94
C ARG A 232 16.40 -0.33 54.30
N LEU A 233 15.70 -0.16 55.43
CA LEU A 233 14.62 -1.05 55.85
C LEU A 233 13.49 -1.10 54.80
N LEU A 234 13.10 0.06 54.27
CA LEU A 234 12.05 0.16 53.26
C LEU A 234 12.51 -0.49 51.94
N ARG A 235 13.79 -0.34 51.59
CA ARG A 235 14.40 -1.04 50.46
C ARG A 235 14.38 -2.55 50.64
N GLU A 236 14.84 -3.07 51.77
CA GLU A 236 14.84 -4.51 52.06
C GLU A 236 13.42 -5.09 52.06
N LEU A 237 12.44 -4.36 52.57
CA LEU A 237 11.04 -4.75 52.53
C LEU A 237 10.52 -4.83 51.08
N ILE A 238 10.83 -3.83 50.25
CA ILE A 238 10.43 -3.83 48.83
C ILE A 238 11.13 -4.95 48.06
N GLU A 239 12.44 -5.15 48.26
CA GLU A 239 13.19 -6.25 47.63
C GLU A 239 12.59 -7.61 48.01
N LYS A 240 12.25 -7.81 49.29
CA LYS A 240 11.64 -9.05 49.76
C LYS A 240 10.25 -9.29 49.17
N GLU A 241 9.40 -8.26 49.13
CA GLU A 241 8.08 -8.39 48.51
C GLU A 241 8.18 -8.55 46.99
N TRP A 242 9.17 -7.93 46.34
CA TRP A 242 9.46 -8.10 44.92
C TRP A 242 9.83 -9.55 44.58
N ILE A 243 10.74 -10.16 45.34
CA ILE A 243 11.12 -11.57 45.18
C ILE A 243 9.90 -12.48 45.36
N LYS A 244 9.09 -12.24 46.40
CA LYS A 244 7.86 -13.02 46.62
C LYS A 244 6.87 -12.89 45.47
N LEU A 245 6.74 -11.71 44.87
CA LEU A 245 5.88 -11.50 43.71
C LEU A 245 6.41 -12.24 42.48
N GLN A 246 7.73 -12.32 42.31
CA GLN A 246 8.37 -13.06 41.22
C GLN A 246 8.13 -14.57 41.28
N ASP A 247 8.03 -15.13 42.49
CA ASP A 247 7.78 -16.57 42.70
C ASP A 247 6.31 -16.98 42.55
N LYS A 248 5.39 -16.00 42.50
CA LYS A 248 3.96 -16.27 42.28
C LYS A 248 3.68 -16.70 40.84
N LYS A 249 2.58 -17.43 40.68
CA LYS A 249 2.07 -17.79 39.35
C LYS A 249 1.49 -16.55 38.68
N VAL A 250 1.58 -16.52 37.36
CA VAL A 250 1.05 -15.41 36.54
C VAL A 250 -0.44 -15.19 36.79
N ALA A 251 -1.22 -16.26 36.96
CA ALA A 251 -2.65 -16.17 37.27
C ALA A 251 -2.93 -15.38 38.56
N ASP A 252 -2.13 -15.60 39.60
CA ASP A 252 -2.30 -14.91 40.90
C ASP A 252 -1.87 -13.44 40.80
N LEU A 253 -0.89 -13.13 39.94
CA LEU A 253 -0.42 -11.76 39.71
C LEU A 253 -1.38 -10.94 38.85
N GLU A 254 -2.11 -11.60 37.93
CA GLU A 254 -3.15 -10.97 37.11
C GLU A 254 -4.20 -10.27 37.99
N GLU A 255 -4.59 -10.92 39.09
CA GLU A 255 -5.55 -10.40 40.07
C GLU A 255 -4.92 -9.35 41.01
N ILE A 256 -3.72 -9.61 41.54
CA ILE A 256 -3.06 -8.72 42.51
C ILE A 256 -2.66 -7.37 41.88
N ILE A 257 -2.09 -7.40 40.67
CA ILE A 257 -1.54 -6.21 40.01
C ILE A 257 -2.60 -5.53 39.14
N ARG A 258 -3.75 -6.19 38.90
CA ARG A 258 -4.75 -5.76 37.91
C ARG A 258 -4.07 -5.41 36.60
N LEU A 259 -3.42 -6.41 36.01
CA LEU A 259 -2.59 -6.26 34.81
C LEU A 259 -3.29 -5.45 33.70
N GLN A 260 -4.61 -5.57 33.57
CA GLN A 260 -5.43 -4.78 32.63
C GLN A 260 -5.34 -3.26 32.82
N GLU A 261 -5.23 -2.76 34.04
CA GLU A 261 -5.10 -1.32 34.35
C GLU A 261 -3.68 -0.81 34.02
N TRP A 262 -2.67 -1.68 34.11
CA TRP A 262 -1.26 -1.34 33.87
C TRP A 262 -0.81 -1.54 32.42
N LEU A 263 -1.49 -2.40 31.66
CA LEU A 263 -1.19 -2.68 30.25
C LEU A 263 -1.03 -1.41 29.40
N PRO A 264 -1.90 -0.39 29.48
CA PRO A 264 -1.74 0.85 28.70
C PRO A 264 -0.44 1.60 29.03
N THR A 265 -0.06 1.63 30.31
CA THR A 265 1.16 2.29 30.79
C THR A 265 2.41 1.54 30.32
N VAL A 266 2.40 0.21 30.40
CA VAL A 266 3.50 -0.64 29.88
C VAL A 266 3.63 -0.47 28.37
N ARG A 267 2.52 -0.50 27.64
CA ARG A 267 2.48 -0.27 26.18
C ARG A 267 3.09 1.07 25.81
N GLN A 268 2.72 2.15 26.51
CA GLN A 268 3.29 3.48 26.26
C GLN A 268 4.79 3.54 26.58
N ALA A 269 5.23 2.91 27.68
CA ALA A 269 6.64 2.83 28.02
C ALA A 269 7.46 2.10 26.94
N VAL A 270 6.94 0.97 26.43
CA VAL A 270 7.57 0.21 25.34
C VAL A 270 7.60 1.02 24.04
N ILE A 271 6.49 1.65 23.64
CA ILE A 271 6.44 2.50 22.44
C ILE A 271 7.44 3.65 22.53
N LYS A 272 7.51 4.33 23.68
CA LYS A 272 8.45 5.43 23.92
C LYS A 272 9.91 4.97 23.83
N GLN A 273 10.21 3.77 24.32
CA GLN A 273 11.56 3.21 24.29
C GLN A 273 11.99 2.72 22.89
N LEU A 274 11.02 2.33 22.05
CA LEU A 274 11.28 1.95 20.66
C LEU A 274 11.62 3.14 19.76
N ASP A 275 11.24 4.37 20.14
CA ASP A 275 11.48 5.60 19.37
C ASP A 275 11.14 5.41 17.88
N ILE A 276 9.91 4.96 17.61
CA ILE A 276 9.45 4.62 16.25
C ILE A 276 9.63 5.82 15.32
N LYS A 277 9.31 7.02 15.80
CA LYS A 277 9.51 8.27 15.06
C LYS A 277 10.99 8.53 14.74
N GLY A 278 11.90 8.42 15.70
CA GLY A 278 13.34 8.59 15.47
C GLY A 278 13.96 7.49 14.62
N ALA A 279 13.38 6.29 14.60
CA ALA A 279 13.75 5.23 13.67
C ALA A 279 13.32 5.56 12.23
N LEU A 280 12.08 6.00 12.02
CA LEU A 280 11.55 6.34 10.70
C LEU A 280 12.15 7.63 10.10
N SER A 281 12.64 8.52 10.96
CA SER A 281 13.32 9.78 10.60
C SER A 281 14.77 9.58 10.16
N LYS A 282 15.33 8.38 10.28
CA LYS A 282 16.69 8.09 9.78
C LYS A 282 16.63 7.76 8.28
N PRO A 283 17.66 8.13 7.50
CA PRO A 283 17.75 7.77 6.09
C PRO A 283 17.62 6.26 5.89
N ILE A 284 16.83 5.86 4.89
CA ILE A 284 16.61 4.44 4.59
C ILE A 284 17.92 3.74 4.21
N SER A 285 18.86 4.48 3.63
CA SER A 285 20.24 4.04 3.35
C SER A 285 20.96 3.45 4.55
N LYS A 286 20.76 4.00 5.76
CA LYS A 286 21.43 3.49 6.98
C LYS A 286 20.94 2.09 7.35
N TYR A 287 19.66 1.82 7.14
CA TYR A 287 19.08 0.49 7.36
C TYR A 287 19.45 -0.47 6.23
N LEU A 288 19.38 -0.01 4.98
CA LEU A 288 19.68 -0.84 3.80
C LEU A 288 21.16 -1.20 3.69
N LYS A 289 22.10 -0.30 4.00
CA LYS A 289 23.56 -0.58 3.99
C LYS A 289 23.95 -1.75 4.88
N LYS A 290 23.32 -1.88 6.05
CA LYS A 290 23.59 -2.98 6.99
C LYS A 290 23.24 -4.36 6.40
N TYR A 291 22.26 -4.40 5.50
CA TYR A 291 21.75 -5.62 4.89
C TYR A 291 21.99 -5.67 3.37
N GLU A 292 22.83 -4.78 2.83
CA GLU A 292 22.99 -4.56 1.39
C GLU A 292 23.39 -5.85 0.66
N GLN A 293 24.37 -6.55 1.20
CA GLN A 293 24.84 -7.82 0.64
C GLN A 293 23.73 -8.89 0.64
N GLN A 294 23.01 -9.04 1.75
CA GLN A 294 21.89 -9.99 1.84
C GLN A 294 20.72 -9.59 0.92
N LEU A 295 20.48 -8.29 0.78
CA LEU A 295 19.46 -7.75 -0.12
C LEU A 295 19.79 -8.09 -1.58
N ARG A 296 21.02 -7.84 -2.00
CA ARG A 296 21.51 -8.04 -3.37
C ARG A 296 21.61 -9.52 -3.75
N GLU A 297 22.17 -10.36 -2.88
CA GLU A 297 22.47 -11.75 -3.21
C GLU A 297 21.29 -12.71 -2.95
N VAL A 298 20.41 -12.40 -2.00
CA VAL A 298 19.39 -13.36 -1.54
C VAL A 298 17.98 -12.81 -1.61
N ILE A 299 17.72 -11.60 -1.08
CA ILE A 299 16.35 -11.11 -0.93
C ILE A 299 15.77 -10.65 -2.27
N VAL A 300 16.48 -9.81 -3.03
CA VAL A 300 15.99 -9.30 -4.32
C VAL A 300 15.79 -10.43 -5.33
N PRO A 301 16.73 -11.36 -5.56
CA PRO A 301 16.50 -12.49 -6.47
C PRO A 301 15.27 -13.33 -6.08
N LYS A 302 15.14 -13.68 -4.79
CA LYS A 302 13.98 -14.45 -4.30
C LYS A 302 12.67 -13.66 -4.39
N ALA A 303 12.71 -12.35 -4.18
CA ALA A 303 11.54 -11.48 -4.29
C ALA A 303 11.06 -11.39 -5.74
N VAL A 304 11.98 -11.15 -6.69
CA VAL A 304 11.68 -11.15 -8.13
C VAL A 304 11.05 -12.48 -8.53
N ASP A 305 11.61 -13.61 -8.08
CA ASP A 305 11.08 -14.93 -8.39
C ASP A 305 9.68 -15.16 -7.85
N LYS A 306 9.45 -14.83 -6.57
CA LYS A 306 8.12 -14.94 -5.97
C LYS A 306 7.10 -14.03 -6.63
N ILE A 307 7.48 -12.80 -6.98
CA ILE A 307 6.60 -11.84 -7.65
C ILE A 307 6.25 -12.34 -9.05
N LEU A 308 7.22 -12.81 -9.83
CA LEU A 308 6.96 -13.34 -11.17
C LEU A 308 6.05 -14.58 -11.12
N LEU A 309 6.29 -15.50 -10.18
CA LEU A 309 5.44 -16.67 -9.96
C LEU A 309 4.02 -16.28 -9.53
N TYR A 310 3.89 -15.29 -8.64
CA TYR A 310 2.59 -14.79 -8.20
C TYR A 310 1.81 -14.14 -9.35
N LEU A 311 2.50 -13.31 -10.15
CA LEU A 311 1.91 -12.67 -11.33
C LEU A 311 1.44 -13.72 -12.32
N GLU A 312 2.28 -14.71 -12.63
CA GLU A 312 1.94 -15.83 -13.51
C GLU A 312 0.64 -16.55 -13.10
N GLY A 313 0.47 -16.82 -11.79
CA GLY A 313 -0.73 -17.47 -11.25
C GLY A 313 -1.97 -16.58 -11.25
N LYS A 314 -1.82 -15.26 -11.34
CA LYS A 314 -2.92 -14.29 -11.37
C LYS A 314 -3.18 -13.66 -12.74
N LEU A 315 -2.41 -14.00 -13.78
CA LEU A 315 -2.56 -13.39 -15.11
C LEU A 315 -3.99 -13.54 -15.66
N GLU A 316 -4.61 -14.70 -15.55
CA GLU A 316 -6.00 -14.92 -16.04
C GLU A 316 -7.02 -14.01 -15.34
N PHE A 317 -6.86 -13.84 -14.02
CA PHE A 317 -7.68 -12.91 -13.23
C PHE A 317 -7.42 -11.43 -13.61
N LEU A 318 -6.16 -11.05 -13.87
CA LEU A 318 -5.83 -9.68 -14.27
C LEU A 318 -6.38 -9.35 -15.65
N PHE A 319 -6.23 -10.28 -16.61
CA PHE A 319 -6.73 -10.11 -17.97
C PHE A 319 -8.24 -10.01 -18.03
N SER A 320 -8.97 -10.83 -17.26
CA SER A 320 -10.44 -10.76 -17.20
C SER A 320 -10.97 -9.47 -16.54
N LYS A 321 -10.23 -8.87 -15.59
CA LYS A 321 -10.62 -7.61 -14.95
C LYS A 321 -10.29 -6.36 -15.78
N MET A 322 -9.38 -6.47 -16.74
CA MET A 322 -8.86 -5.32 -17.48
C MET A 322 -9.67 -4.98 -18.74
N ASN A 323 -10.68 -5.79 -19.13
CA ASN A 323 -11.49 -5.59 -20.35
C ASN A 323 -10.66 -5.14 -21.56
N LEU A 324 -9.58 -5.88 -21.85
CA LEU A 324 -8.62 -5.48 -22.88
C LEU A 324 -9.26 -5.35 -24.27
N ASP A 325 -10.36 -6.05 -24.51
CA ASP A 325 -11.14 -5.99 -25.74
C ASP A 325 -11.78 -4.60 -25.92
N GLU A 326 -12.32 -4.02 -24.84
CA GLU A 326 -12.84 -2.66 -24.84
C GLU A 326 -11.72 -1.64 -25.05
N VAL A 327 -10.59 -1.80 -24.35
CA VAL A 327 -9.43 -0.91 -24.49
C VAL A 327 -8.91 -0.90 -25.93
N VAL A 328 -8.75 -2.07 -26.55
CA VAL A 328 -8.29 -2.14 -27.95
C VAL A 328 -9.34 -1.58 -28.91
N LYS A 329 -10.63 -1.84 -28.67
CA LYS A 329 -11.72 -1.26 -29.46
C LYS A 329 -11.69 0.27 -29.42
N GLU A 330 -11.65 0.88 -28.24
CA GLU A 330 -11.56 2.33 -28.07
C GLU A 330 -10.32 2.91 -28.75
N GLN A 331 -9.19 2.21 -28.62
CA GLN A 331 -7.97 2.61 -29.32
C GLN A 331 -8.20 2.60 -30.83
N VAL A 332 -8.73 1.54 -31.44
CA VAL A 332 -8.99 1.50 -32.89
C VAL A 332 -10.04 2.55 -33.33
N GLU A 333 -11.05 2.81 -32.51
CA GLU A 333 -12.04 3.88 -32.72
C GLU A 333 -11.46 5.29 -32.55
N SER A 334 -10.27 5.44 -31.98
CA SER A 334 -9.54 6.72 -31.96
C SER A 334 -8.72 6.95 -33.23
N PHE A 335 -8.39 5.91 -34.01
CA PHE A 335 -7.54 6.04 -35.20
C PHE A 335 -8.27 6.79 -36.31
N PRO A 336 -7.74 7.91 -36.82
CA PRO A 336 -8.37 8.62 -37.93
C PRO A 336 -8.66 7.69 -39.12
N VAL A 337 -9.84 7.81 -39.73
CA VAL A 337 -10.27 6.96 -40.86
C VAL A 337 -9.26 7.00 -42.01
N ALA A 338 -8.56 8.12 -42.19
CA ALA A 338 -7.48 8.26 -43.16
C ALA A 338 -6.31 7.28 -42.95
N ARG A 339 -6.00 6.91 -41.70
CA ARG A 339 -4.95 5.93 -41.38
C ARG A 339 -5.39 4.50 -41.68
N LEU A 340 -6.68 4.20 -41.47
CA LEU A 340 -7.26 2.91 -41.91
C LEU A 340 -7.25 2.78 -43.44
N GLU A 341 -7.58 3.87 -44.14
CA GLU A 341 -7.41 3.95 -45.60
C GLU A 341 -5.97 3.71 -46.02
N GLU A 342 -4.98 4.31 -45.34
CA GLU A 342 -3.56 4.12 -45.65
C GLU A 342 -3.10 2.67 -45.47
N ILE A 343 -3.52 2.00 -44.39
CA ILE A 343 -3.19 0.58 -44.13
C ILE A 343 -3.78 -0.31 -45.24
N VAL A 344 -5.07 -0.14 -45.54
CA VAL A 344 -5.76 -0.97 -46.54
C VAL A 344 -5.29 -0.66 -47.96
N LEU A 345 -5.16 0.61 -48.33
CA LEU A 345 -4.63 0.99 -49.64
C LEU A 345 -3.15 0.60 -49.79
N GLY A 346 -2.35 0.66 -48.72
CA GLY A 346 -0.95 0.25 -48.76
C GLY A 346 -0.76 -1.19 -49.22
N ILE A 347 -1.65 -2.08 -48.77
CA ILE A 347 -1.63 -3.50 -49.13
C ILE A 347 -2.36 -3.74 -50.46
N SER A 348 -3.52 -3.10 -50.70
CA SER A 348 -4.42 -3.43 -51.81
C SER A 348 -4.31 -2.55 -53.06
N LYS A 349 -3.45 -1.52 -53.09
CA LYS A 349 -3.33 -0.58 -54.23
C LYS A 349 -3.05 -1.28 -55.57
N ARG A 350 -2.24 -2.34 -55.57
CA ARG A 350 -1.93 -3.11 -56.79
C ARG A 350 -3.17 -3.84 -57.30
N GLU A 351 -3.88 -4.51 -56.40
CA GLU A 351 -5.13 -5.22 -56.70
C GLU A 351 -6.18 -4.28 -57.29
N PHE A 352 -6.42 -3.13 -56.65
CA PHE A 352 -7.36 -2.13 -57.13
C PHE A 352 -7.02 -1.58 -58.53
N LYS A 353 -5.72 -1.44 -58.83
CA LYS A 353 -5.27 -1.03 -60.16
C LYS A 353 -5.61 -2.09 -61.21
N MET A 354 -5.44 -3.37 -60.89
CA MET A 354 -5.80 -4.47 -61.80
C MET A 354 -7.31 -4.49 -62.10
N ILE A 355 -8.16 -4.31 -61.08
CA ILE A 355 -9.62 -4.26 -61.29
C ILE A 355 -9.97 -3.06 -62.20
N THR A 356 -9.32 -1.90 -62.02
CA THR A 356 -9.52 -0.73 -62.89
C THR A 356 -9.13 -1.01 -64.34
N TYR A 357 -7.99 -1.67 -64.57
CA TYR A 357 -7.55 -2.07 -65.90
C TYR A 357 -8.48 -3.12 -66.54
N LEU A 358 -8.94 -4.10 -65.76
CA LEU A 358 -9.90 -5.10 -66.23
C LEU A 358 -11.23 -4.43 -66.62
N GLY A 359 -11.70 -3.46 -65.83
CA GLY A 359 -12.88 -2.66 -66.14
C GLY A 359 -12.75 -1.88 -67.44
N ALA A 360 -11.59 -1.26 -67.68
CA ALA A 360 -11.30 -0.59 -68.95
C ALA A 360 -11.22 -1.57 -70.13
N LEU A 361 -10.60 -2.74 -69.94
CA LEU A 361 -10.52 -3.77 -70.97
C LEU A 361 -11.90 -4.31 -71.35
N LEU A 362 -12.71 -4.68 -70.35
CA LEU A 362 -14.07 -5.17 -70.56
C LEU A 362 -14.97 -4.09 -71.18
N GLY A 363 -14.87 -2.85 -70.72
CA GLY A 363 -15.57 -1.72 -71.31
C GLY A 363 -15.20 -1.51 -72.78
N GLY A 364 -13.91 -1.64 -73.11
CA GLY A 364 -13.44 -1.59 -74.49
C GLY A 364 -13.97 -2.73 -75.36
N LEU A 365 -14.00 -3.96 -74.83
CA LEU A 365 -14.58 -5.12 -75.51
C LEU A 365 -16.08 -4.95 -75.77
N ILE A 366 -16.83 -4.47 -74.78
CA ILE A 366 -18.27 -4.17 -74.94
C ILE A 366 -18.47 -3.07 -75.99
N GLY A 367 -17.66 -2.01 -75.96
CA GLY A 367 -17.68 -0.95 -76.96
C GLY A 367 -17.37 -1.45 -78.37
N ALA A 368 -16.46 -2.43 -78.52
CA ALA A 368 -16.16 -3.06 -79.80
C ALA A 368 -17.37 -3.82 -80.34
N VAL A 369 -18.00 -4.64 -79.49
CA VAL A 369 -19.19 -5.41 -79.85
C VAL A 369 -20.35 -4.47 -80.20
N GLN A 370 -20.59 -3.42 -79.42
CA GLN A 370 -21.61 -2.40 -79.71
C GLN A 370 -21.35 -1.69 -81.05
N GLY A 371 -20.09 -1.32 -81.33
CA GLY A 371 -19.71 -0.71 -82.60
C GLY A 371 -19.97 -1.60 -83.80
N ILE A 372 -19.74 -2.92 -83.67
CA ILE A 372 -20.04 -3.91 -84.71
C ILE A 372 -21.55 -4.06 -84.91
N ILE A 373 -22.33 -4.12 -83.82
CA ILE A 373 -23.80 -4.25 -83.88
C ILE A 373 -24.43 -3.04 -84.56
N VAL A 374 -23.97 -1.83 -84.23
CA VAL A 374 -24.46 -0.56 -84.83
C VAL A 374 -24.11 -0.45 -86.32
N LEU A 375 -23.16 -1.25 -86.81
CA LEU A 375 -22.86 -1.33 -88.24
C LEU A 375 -23.72 -2.35 -89.00
N LEU A 376 -24.29 -3.32 -88.28
CA LEU A 376 -25.16 -4.36 -88.84
C LEU A 376 -26.65 -3.95 -88.86
N LEU A 377 -27.02 -3.02 -87.98
CA LEU A 377 -28.31 -2.31 -87.95
C LEU A 377 -28.26 -1.08 -88.85
#